data_AF-A0A2P6V6Y8-F1
#
_entry.id   AF-A0A2P6V6Y8-F1
#
_cell.length_a   1.000
_cell.length_b   1.000
_cell.length_c   1.000
_cell.angle_alpha   90.00
_cell.angle_beta   90.00
_cell.angle_gamma   90.00
#
_symmetry.space_group_name_H-M   'P 1'
#
loop_
_entity.id
_entity.type
_entity.pdbx_description
1 polymer ?
#
loop_
_entity_poly.entity_id
_entity_poly.type
_entity_poly.pdbx_seq_one_letter_code
_entity_poly.pdbx_strand_id
1 'polypeptide(L)'
;MAASWGSRLALAAAVALACLAGTAHAAAGDYVGTFNWDLWYGDIKPFSGKKYKQDFWFQVPENPKGAVLFAHGCVHSGYNYFPQSDACPDCRGLPEEMSHTLQALRRGYAVISISSLDRETGCFAFWEDCFNVADIVTEWREEWGLEKLPLYAMGVSAGGGFLLKLPRYLKLDGIMSEALGIDPNSGGYRDIKTEYPPTVFVSMQRDAKQVELIKWNQEILRDRNTPAEIINVFPRKVYPTYFSDRSPYYINETLSKAIWSGLLKISMIDEEGNVLEDPRYTPRPWLKQLQKAVPELGGGTQAQGATAIPTWPDTSPEVNLPGVWSLMNLAYAAHEIISDYVSPALIWFESGQKESLPELLQWYAYGLPPPPSPPPPNPSPPPAPRPPPVPRPPSPTPPSPQPPSPAPAPEGGVGALGDEVAGTPAATPVDTPVDSAGSGSVPSPSSTGGSSGGGMSGSTIAIIAGAVGGAVAVFLIAGVTWCCVRRRRAAREAGAGGVHPTATMQAVHMGPAGAHASISIRNGSLKADRIAELTEVVEQTGSPYSARRRMRTAFQSESPHKADAI
;
A
#
# COMPACT_ATOMS: atom_id res chain seq x y z
N MET A 1 64.95 6.32 -14.49
CA MET A 1 63.75 6.63 -15.30
C MET A 1 62.53 5.76 -14.97
N ALA A 2 62.64 4.61 -14.30
CA ALA A 2 61.49 3.71 -14.07
C ALA A 2 60.36 4.25 -13.15
N ALA A 3 60.67 5.16 -12.21
CA ALA A 3 59.73 5.59 -11.17
C ALA A 3 58.53 6.45 -11.64
N SER A 4 58.49 6.89 -12.90
CA SER A 4 57.42 7.75 -13.43
C SER A 4 56.28 7.01 -14.14
N TRP A 5 56.39 5.68 -14.31
CA TRP A 5 55.38 4.88 -15.02
C TRP A 5 54.30 4.33 -14.07
N GLY A 6 54.68 3.78 -12.92
CA GLY A 6 53.72 3.23 -11.94
C GLY A 6 52.74 4.27 -11.41
N SER A 7 53.21 5.50 -11.16
CA SER A 7 52.37 6.63 -10.73
C SER A 7 51.39 7.11 -11.80
N ARG A 8 51.72 6.96 -13.09
CA ARG A 8 50.77 7.25 -14.19
C ARG A 8 49.72 6.17 -14.35
N LEU A 9 50.08 4.90 -14.17
CA LEU A 9 49.12 3.78 -14.16
C LEU A 9 48.15 3.88 -12.97
N ALA A 10 48.65 4.20 -11.77
CA ALA A 10 47.80 4.41 -10.59
C ALA A 10 46.81 5.57 -10.79
N LEU A 11 47.26 6.69 -11.37
CA LEU A 11 46.38 7.82 -11.67
C LEU A 11 45.34 7.49 -12.76
N ALA A 12 45.74 6.76 -13.81
CA ALA A 12 44.81 6.31 -14.85
C ALA A 12 43.75 5.35 -14.31
N ALA A 13 44.12 4.42 -13.41
CA ALA A 13 43.18 3.53 -12.74
C ALA A 13 42.21 4.31 -11.82
N ALA A 14 42.72 5.28 -11.05
CA ALA A 14 41.88 6.12 -10.20
C ALA A 14 40.88 6.98 -11.00
N VAL A 15 41.31 7.55 -12.14
CA VAL A 15 40.42 8.28 -13.06
C VAL A 15 39.40 7.35 -13.71
N ALA A 16 39.79 6.13 -14.11
CA ALA A 16 38.86 5.15 -14.65
C ALA A 16 37.78 4.74 -13.63
N LEU A 17 38.16 4.48 -12.37
CA LEU A 17 37.18 4.23 -11.29
C LEU A 17 36.27 5.44 -11.03
N ALA A 18 36.81 6.67 -11.04
CA ALA A 18 36.01 7.88 -10.86
C ALA A 18 35.01 8.09 -12.00
N CYS A 19 35.41 7.82 -13.25
CA CYS A 19 34.51 7.87 -14.41
C CYS A 19 33.42 6.79 -14.33
N LEU A 20 33.77 5.55 -13.94
CA LEU A 20 32.81 4.46 -13.76
C LEU A 20 31.76 4.77 -12.66
N ALA A 21 32.21 5.30 -11.52
CA ALA A 21 31.32 5.77 -10.45
C ALA A 21 30.41 6.93 -10.91
N GLY A 22 30.95 7.85 -11.73
CA GLY A 22 30.17 8.92 -12.35
C GLY A 22 29.10 8.40 -13.32
N THR A 23 29.40 7.38 -14.13
CA THR A 23 28.40 6.76 -15.02
C THR A 23 27.32 5.99 -14.27
N ALA A 24 27.64 5.36 -13.12
CA ALA A 24 26.64 4.73 -12.26
C ALA A 24 25.67 5.76 -11.66
N HIS A 25 26.17 6.92 -11.23
CA HIS A 25 25.33 8.04 -10.79
C HIS A 25 24.39 8.56 -11.89
N ALA A 26 24.84 8.58 -13.15
CA ALA A 26 23.99 8.98 -14.27
C ALA A 26 22.89 7.95 -14.57
N ALA A 27 23.22 6.66 -14.60
CA ALA A 27 22.26 5.59 -14.87
C ALA A 27 21.16 5.47 -13.79
N ALA A 28 21.53 5.60 -12.52
CA ALA A 28 20.56 5.61 -11.41
C ALA A 28 19.61 6.83 -11.44
N GLY A 29 20.01 7.92 -12.12
CA GLY A 29 19.25 9.16 -12.24
C GLY A 29 18.02 9.05 -13.14
N ASP A 30 18.06 8.26 -14.22
CA ASP A 30 16.90 8.10 -15.12
C ASP A 30 15.79 7.23 -14.50
N TYR A 31 16.10 6.41 -13.49
CA TYR A 31 15.09 5.68 -12.69
C TYR A 31 14.42 6.53 -11.60
N VAL A 32 14.75 7.83 -11.50
CA VAL A 32 13.95 8.84 -10.78
C VAL A 32 12.68 9.18 -11.58
N GLY A 33 12.02 8.15 -12.12
CA GLY A 33 10.71 8.24 -12.76
C GLY A 33 9.69 8.74 -11.75
N THR A 34 9.25 9.99 -11.97
CA THR A 34 8.31 10.82 -11.19
C THR A 34 7.65 10.12 -9.99
N PHE A 35 8.36 10.09 -8.86
CA PHE A 35 7.71 9.92 -7.57
C PHE A 35 6.87 11.18 -7.29
N ASN A 36 5.56 11.01 -7.12
CA ASN A 36 4.68 12.07 -6.66
C ASN A 36 4.86 12.28 -5.15
N TRP A 37 5.95 12.94 -4.75
CA TRP A 37 6.28 13.16 -3.34
C TRP A 37 5.24 13.98 -2.57
N ASP A 38 4.48 14.84 -3.28
CA ASP A 38 3.40 15.65 -2.73
C ASP A 38 2.22 14.79 -2.25
N LEU A 39 2.05 13.56 -2.77
CA LEU A 39 1.05 12.62 -2.28
C LEU A 39 1.37 12.21 -0.83
N TRP A 40 0.42 12.39 0.07
CA TRP A 40 0.53 12.01 1.48
C TRP A 40 -0.54 10.99 1.90
N TYR A 41 -0.45 10.47 3.13
CA TYR A 41 -1.45 9.56 3.69
C TYR A 41 -2.88 10.16 3.67
N GLY A 42 -3.02 11.48 3.83
CA GLY A 42 -4.32 12.17 3.73
C GLY A 42 -4.94 12.22 2.32
N ASP A 43 -4.20 11.81 1.29
CA ASP A 43 -4.67 11.70 -0.09
C ASP A 43 -5.03 10.27 -0.50
N ILE A 44 -4.78 9.30 0.40
CA ILE A 44 -5.19 7.92 0.23
C ILE A 44 -6.68 7.82 0.56
N LYS A 45 -7.49 7.64 -0.48
CA LYS A 45 -8.96 7.69 -0.47
C LYS A 45 -9.47 6.53 -1.32
N PRO A 46 -9.55 5.31 -0.76
CA PRO A 46 -9.89 4.12 -1.51
C PRO A 46 -11.38 4.10 -1.88
N PHE A 47 -11.69 3.35 -2.93
CA PHE A 47 -13.00 2.73 -3.11
C PHE A 47 -12.98 1.36 -2.43
N SER A 48 -14.09 0.93 -1.86
CA SER A 48 -14.29 -0.43 -1.33
C SER A 48 -15.30 -1.21 -2.18
N GLY A 49 -15.26 -2.53 -2.09
CA GLY A 49 -16.19 -3.42 -2.76
C GLY A 49 -16.21 -4.83 -2.16
N LYS A 50 -17.21 -5.62 -2.55
CA LYS A 50 -17.33 -7.03 -2.17
C LYS A 50 -17.73 -7.88 -3.37
N LYS A 51 -16.94 -8.91 -3.68
CA LYS A 51 -17.16 -9.87 -4.76
C LYS A 51 -16.77 -11.26 -4.26
N TYR A 52 -17.48 -12.30 -4.69
CA TYR A 52 -17.26 -13.70 -4.26
C TYR A 52 -17.07 -13.92 -2.74
N LYS A 53 -17.77 -13.11 -1.93
CA LYS A 53 -17.68 -12.99 -0.46
C LYS A 53 -16.42 -12.29 0.10
N GLN A 54 -15.35 -12.13 -0.67
CA GLN A 54 -14.18 -11.34 -0.27
C GLN A 54 -14.48 -9.84 -0.33
N ASP A 55 -13.99 -9.10 0.67
CA ASP A 55 -13.99 -7.63 0.69
C ASP A 55 -12.65 -7.11 0.16
N PHE A 56 -12.68 -6.02 -0.61
CA PHE A 56 -11.49 -5.44 -1.23
C PHE A 56 -11.53 -3.91 -1.23
N TRP A 57 -10.36 -3.29 -1.25
CA TRP A 57 -10.15 -1.84 -1.24
C TRP A 57 -9.12 -1.47 -2.30
N PHE A 58 -9.36 -0.43 -3.08
CA PHE A 58 -8.49 -0.05 -4.19
C PHE A 58 -8.43 1.46 -4.41
N GLN A 59 -7.34 1.94 -5.02
CA GLN A 59 -7.21 3.33 -5.48
C GLN A 59 -6.48 3.35 -6.83
N VAL A 60 -7.02 4.10 -7.79
CA VAL A 60 -6.45 4.24 -9.14
C VAL A 60 -6.05 5.71 -9.35
N PRO A 61 -4.76 6.02 -9.58
CA PRO A 61 -4.34 7.38 -9.94
C PRO A 61 -4.82 7.74 -11.36
N GLU A 62 -4.79 9.03 -11.73
CA GLU A 62 -5.37 9.48 -13.01
C GLU A 62 -4.70 8.85 -14.25
N ASN A 63 -3.38 8.65 -14.20
CA ASN A 63 -2.58 8.03 -15.26
C ASN A 63 -1.78 6.87 -14.66
N PRO A 64 -2.38 5.69 -14.46
CA PRO A 64 -1.70 4.55 -13.87
C PRO A 64 -0.69 3.94 -14.85
N LYS A 65 0.53 3.64 -14.39
CA LYS A 65 1.55 2.95 -15.20
C LYS A 65 1.56 1.43 -15.05
N GLY A 66 0.78 0.91 -14.09
CA GLY A 66 0.76 -0.48 -13.64
C GLY A 66 -0.25 -0.68 -12.53
N ALA A 67 -0.40 -1.91 -12.07
CA ALA A 67 -1.20 -2.27 -10.90
C ALA A 67 -0.36 -3.06 -9.86
N VAL A 68 -0.68 -2.90 -8.58
CA VAL A 68 -0.13 -3.69 -7.46
C VAL A 68 -1.27 -4.35 -6.69
N LEU A 69 -1.21 -5.68 -6.58
CA LEU A 69 -2.07 -6.49 -5.70
C LEU A 69 -1.40 -6.70 -4.34
N PHE A 70 -2.09 -6.35 -3.26
CA PHE A 70 -1.65 -6.56 -1.87
C PHE A 70 -2.39 -7.73 -1.21
N ALA A 71 -1.63 -8.68 -0.65
CA ALA A 71 -2.14 -9.82 0.13
C ALA A 71 -1.60 -9.82 1.57
N HIS A 72 -2.49 -9.61 2.54
CA HIS A 72 -2.13 -9.46 3.96
C HIS A 72 -1.66 -10.79 4.62
N GLY A 73 -0.92 -10.68 5.72
CA GLY A 73 -0.58 -11.81 6.58
C GLY A 73 -1.76 -12.31 7.44
N CYS A 74 -1.57 -13.43 8.14
CA CYS A 74 -2.54 -13.93 9.14
C CYS A 74 -2.92 -12.85 10.16
N VAL A 75 -4.17 -12.86 10.64
CA VAL A 75 -4.83 -11.85 11.50
C VAL A 75 -4.95 -10.41 10.96
N HIS A 76 -4.43 -10.11 9.75
CA HIS A 76 -4.54 -8.80 9.12
C HIS A 76 -5.75 -8.74 8.13
N SER A 77 -5.94 -7.63 7.43
CA SER A 77 -7.09 -7.37 6.54
C SER A 77 -6.71 -6.42 5.41
N GLY A 78 -7.41 -6.45 4.28
CA GLY A 78 -7.23 -5.45 3.20
C GLY A 78 -7.40 -4.02 3.70
N TYR A 79 -8.34 -3.79 4.62
CA TYR A 79 -8.58 -2.48 5.23
C TYR A 79 -7.39 -1.92 6.07
N ASN A 80 -6.34 -2.70 6.32
CA ASN A 80 -5.13 -2.20 6.97
C ASN A 80 -4.25 -1.38 6.01
N TYR A 81 -4.38 -1.57 4.69
CA TYR A 81 -3.57 -0.90 3.66
C TYR A 81 -3.96 0.57 3.41
N PHE A 82 -5.00 1.07 4.08
CA PHE A 82 -5.58 2.39 3.84
C PHE A 82 -5.90 3.08 5.18
N PRO A 83 -5.73 4.41 5.31
CA PRO A 83 -6.01 5.14 6.54
C PRO A 83 -7.51 5.19 6.87
N GLN A 84 -7.84 5.31 8.15
CA GLN A 84 -9.18 5.74 8.55
C GLN A 84 -9.44 7.16 8.03
N SER A 85 -10.54 7.35 7.31
CA SER A 85 -10.88 8.61 6.65
C SER A 85 -12.36 8.65 6.26
N ASP A 86 -12.89 9.81 5.85
CA ASP A 86 -14.27 9.95 5.33
C ASP A 86 -14.54 9.02 4.13
N ALA A 87 -13.50 8.68 3.35
CA ALA A 87 -13.59 7.75 2.22
C ALA A 87 -13.62 6.28 2.65
N CYS A 88 -13.16 5.97 3.87
CA CYS A 88 -13.20 4.63 4.44
C CYS A 88 -13.23 4.69 5.98
N PRO A 89 -14.42 4.82 6.60
CA PRO A 89 -14.54 4.93 8.06
C PRO A 89 -14.18 3.62 8.78
N ASP A 90 -14.30 2.49 8.09
CA ASP A 90 -13.94 1.14 8.57
C ASP A 90 -12.49 0.74 8.22
N CYS A 91 -11.73 1.63 7.56
CA CYS A 91 -10.30 1.39 7.35
C CYS A 91 -9.54 1.62 8.65
N ARG A 92 -8.57 0.73 8.92
CA ARG A 92 -7.72 0.81 10.11
C ARG A 92 -6.45 1.61 9.82
N GLY A 93 -5.75 1.24 8.76
CA GLY A 93 -4.44 1.82 8.45
C GLY A 93 -3.37 1.40 9.46
N LEU A 94 -2.61 0.36 9.16
CA LEU A 94 -1.43 0.00 9.94
C LEU A 94 -0.16 0.58 9.28
N PRO A 95 0.90 0.89 10.07
CA PRO A 95 1.99 1.76 9.61
C PRO A 95 2.67 1.26 8.33
N GLU A 96 2.93 -0.04 8.28
CA GLU A 96 3.63 -0.67 7.18
C GLU A 96 2.70 -0.86 5.98
N GLU A 97 1.50 -1.46 6.15
CA GLU A 97 0.54 -1.64 5.05
C GLU A 97 0.10 -0.32 4.40
N MET A 98 -0.08 0.76 5.17
CA MET A 98 -0.29 2.09 4.61
C MET A 98 0.92 2.59 3.81
N SER A 99 2.14 2.31 4.26
CA SER A 99 3.36 2.71 3.59
C SER A 99 3.58 1.94 2.27
N HIS A 100 3.13 0.68 2.18
CA HIS A 100 3.06 -0.07 0.92
C HIS A 100 2.19 0.66 -0.11
N THR A 101 0.95 0.99 0.28
CA THR A 101 -0.01 1.73 -0.53
C THR A 101 0.53 3.09 -0.95
N LEU A 102 1.12 3.85 -0.01
CA LEU A 102 1.68 5.17 -0.30
C LEU A 102 2.83 5.08 -1.30
N GLN A 103 3.76 4.15 -1.15
CA GLN A 103 4.89 4.01 -2.08
C GLN A 103 4.45 3.58 -3.49
N ALA A 104 3.50 2.65 -3.60
CA ALA A 104 2.95 2.24 -4.89
C ALA A 104 2.20 3.40 -5.58
N LEU A 105 1.32 4.11 -4.88
CA LEU A 105 0.61 5.28 -5.42
C LEU A 105 1.58 6.41 -5.78
N ARG A 106 2.60 6.68 -4.96
CA ARG A 106 3.66 7.68 -5.26
C ARG A 106 4.42 7.34 -6.55
N ARG A 107 4.63 6.06 -6.86
CA ARG A 107 5.24 5.60 -8.12
C ARG A 107 4.26 5.54 -9.31
N GLY A 108 3.01 5.96 -9.15
CA GLY A 108 2.00 5.98 -10.21
C GLY A 108 1.30 4.65 -10.48
N TYR A 109 1.30 3.72 -9.51
CA TYR A 109 0.55 2.47 -9.63
C TYR A 109 -0.90 2.62 -9.19
N ALA A 110 -1.81 1.91 -9.86
CA ALA A 110 -3.07 1.52 -9.26
C ALA A 110 -2.81 0.47 -8.16
N VAL A 111 -3.57 0.49 -7.08
CA VAL A 111 -3.42 -0.44 -5.95
C VAL A 111 -4.74 -1.12 -5.63
N ILE A 112 -4.69 -2.41 -5.30
CA ILE A 112 -5.81 -3.17 -4.75
C ILE A 112 -5.30 -4.05 -3.61
N SER A 113 -6.00 -4.03 -2.47
CA SER A 113 -5.85 -5.04 -1.41
C SER A 113 -7.13 -5.85 -1.31
N ILE A 114 -7.00 -7.14 -0.99
CA ILE A 114 -8.13 -8.05 -0.83
C ILE A 114 -8.01 -8.72 0.54
N SER A 115 -9.13 -8.92 1.22
CA SER A 115 -9.18 -9.72 2.45
C SER A 115 -9.37 -11.20 2.15
N SER A 116 -8.63 -12.05 2.86
CA SER A 116 -8.88 -13.51 2.86
C SER A 116 -10.31 -13.85 3.27
N LEU A 117 -10.85 -14.96 2.77
CA LEU A 117 -12.16 -15.49 3.18
C LEU A 117 -12.20 -15.91 4.65
N ASP A 118 -11.13 -16.54 5.15
CA ASP A 118 -11.02 -16.91 6.55
C ASP A 118 -10.76 -15.65 7.41
N ARG A 119 -11.84 -15.10 7.97
CA ARG A 119 -11.80 -14.01 8.96
C ARG A 119 -11.68 -14.49 10.41
N GLU A 120 -11.61 -15.80 10.64
CA GLU A 120 -11.43 -16.42 11.95
C GLU A 120 -9.94 -16.57 12.31
N THR A 121 -9.09 -16.90 11.33
CA THR A 121 -7.63 -16.81 11.44
C THR A 121 -7.05 -15.55 10.79
N GLY A 122 -7.77 -14.94 9.85
CA GLY A 122 -7.25 -13.84 9.02
C GLY A 122 -6.13 -14.29 8.06
N CYS A 123 -5.93 -15.59 7.84
CA CYS A 123 -4.96 -16.13 6.89
C CYS A 123 -5.60 -16.33 5.50
N PHE A 124 -4.79 -16.29 4.45
CA PHE A 124 -5.19 -16.82 3.13
C PHE A 124 -5.10 -18.34 3.11
N ALA A 125 -6.07 -18.99 2.45
CA ALA A 125 -6.10 -20.43 2.18
C ALA A 125 -6.18 -20.64 0.66
N PHE A 126 -5.11 -21.15 0.04
CA PHE A 126 -4.94 -21.08 -1.41
C PHE A 126 -6.15 -21.57 -2.21
N TRP A 127 -6.66 -22.77 -1.93
CA TRP A 127 -7.80 -23.35 -2.68
C TRP A 127 -9.17 -22.72 -2.40
N GLU A 128 -9.26 -21.82 -1.42
CA GLU A 128 -10.50 -21.11 -1.09
C GLU A 128 -10.47 -19.68 -1.65
N ASP A 129 -9.32 -19.02 -1.60
CA ASP A 129 -9.14 -17.64 -2.05
C ASP A 129 -8.73 -17.49 -3.53
N CYS A 130 -8.03 -18.46 -4.16
CA CYS A 130 -7.26 -18.18 -5.39
C CYS A 130 -8.10 -17.83 -6.62
N PHE A 131 -9.22 -18.53 -6.86
CA PHE A 131 -10.11 -18.21 -7.98
C PHE A 131 -10.78 -16.86 -7.78
N ASN A 132 -11.35 -16.62 -6.59
CA ASN A 132 -12.01 -15.37 -6.24
C ASN A 132 -11.07 -14.16 -6.39
N VAL A 133 -9.81 -14.27 -5.94
CA VAL A 133 -8.79 -13.21 -6.11
C VAL A 133 -8.43 -13.01 -7.58
N ALA A 134 -8.23 -14.09 -8.34
CA ALA A 134 -7.90 -13.99 -9.76
C ALA A 134 -9.04 -13.32 -10.56
N ASP A 135 -10.29 -13.68 -10.27
CA ASP A 135 -11.48 -13.10 -10.90
C ASP A 135 -11.65 -11.62 -10.48
N ILE A 136 -11.55 -11.29 -9.18
CA ILE A 136 -11.62 -9.90 -8.69
C ILE A 136 -10.59 -9.00 -9.35
N VAL A 137 -9.33 -9.44 -9.41
CA VAL A 137 -8.24 -8.63 -9.98
C VAL A 137 -8.35 -8.52 -11.49
N THR A 138 -8.86 -9.56 -12.18
CA THR A 138 -9.12 -9.51 -13.62
C THR A 138 -10.25 -8.54 -13.94
N GLU A 139 -11.43 -8.71 -13.33
CA GLU A 139 -12.59 -7.83 -13.52
C GLU A 139 -12.29 -6.37 -13.12
N TRP A 140 -11.53 -6.15 -12.03
CA TRP A 140 -11.12 -4.81 -11.61
C TRP A 140 -10.18 -4.15 -12.63
N ARG A 141 -9.25 -4.92 -13.21
CA ARG A 141 -8.38 -4.38 -14.27
C ARG A 141 -9.15 -4.07 -15.55
N GLU A 142 -10.14 -4.88 -15.92
CA GLU A 142 -11.04 -4.59 -17.05
C GLU A 142 -11.90 -3.34 -16.79
N GLU A 143 -12.49 -3.22 -15.60
CA GLU A 143 -13.35 -2.07 -15.23
C GLU A 143 -12.59 -0.73 -15.24
N TRP A 144 -11.28 -0.75 -14.94
CA TRP A 144 -10.44 0.44 -14.84
C TRP A 144 -9.43 0.64 -16.00
N GLY A 145 -9.42 -0.23 -17.01
CA GLY A 145 -8.57 -0.11 -18.20
C GLY A 145 -7.08 -0.41 -17.94
N LEU A 146 -6.80 -1.35 -17.04
CA LEU A 146 -5.47 -1.73 -16.54
C LEU A 146 -4.96 -3.07 -17.12
N GLU A 147 -5.66 -3.66 -18.08
CA GLU A 147 -5.41 -5.01 -18.61
C GLU A 147 -4.09 -5.10 -19.38
N LYS A 148 -3.68 -3.99 -20.01
CA LYS A 148 -2.46 -3.86 -20.82
C LYS A 148 -1.24 -3.34 -20.04
N LEU A 149 -1.46 -2.95 -18.79
CA LEU A 149 -0.41 -2.46 -17.89
C LEU A 149 0.17 -3.64 -17.07
N PRO A 150 1.43 -3.58 -16.60
CA PRO A 150 2.00 -4.64 -15.77
C PRO A 150 1.24 -4.79 -14.45
N LEU A 151 1.10 -6.03 -13.99
CA LEU A 151 0.51 -6.38 -12.69
C LEU A 151 1.56 -7.01 -11.79
N TYR A 152 1.97 -6.27 -10.76
CA TYR A 152 2.83 -6.77 -9.69
C TYR A 152 1.97 -7.24 -8.50
N ALA A 153 2.49 -8.16 -7.69
CA ALA A 153 1.84 -8.55 -6.45
C ALA A 153 2.83 -8.55 -5.29
N MET A 154 2.37 -8.12 -4.12
CA MET A 154 3.15 -8.03 -2.89
C MET A 154 2.35 -8.64 -1.75
N GLY A 155 2.95 -9.53 -0.98
CA GLY A 155 2.23 -10.18 0.12
C GLY A 155 3.14 -10.63 1.23
N VAL A 156 2.57 -10.65 2.43
CA VAL A 156 3.30 -10.90 3.67
C VAL A 156 2.84 -12.20 4.29
N SER A 157 3.77 -13.01 4.79
CA SER A 157 3.46 -14.23 5.53
C SER A 157 2.54 -15.14 4.70
N ALA A 158 1.38 -15.56 5.22
CA ALA A 158 0.37 -16.32 4.48
C ALA A 158 -0.06 -15.67 3.14
N GLY A 159 -0.13 -14.34 3.06
CA GLY A 159 -0.41 -13.61 1.82
C GLY A 159 0.73 -13.69 0.80
N GLY A 160 1.98 -13.69 1.25
CA GLY A 160 3.16 -13.94 0.40
C GLY A 160 3.15 -15.36 -0.16
N GLY A 161 2.93 -16.36 0.70
CA GLY A 161 2.81 -17.76 0.30
C GLY A 161 1.64 -18.04 -0.65
N PHE A 162 0.52 -17.36 -0.44
CA PHE A 162 -0.61 -17.36 -1.37
C PHE A 162 -0.23 -16.81 -2.75
N LEU A 163 0.42 -15.64 -2.81
CA LEU A 163 0.85 -15.04 -4.06
C LEU A 163 1.93 -15.87 -4.79
N LEU A 164 2.84 -16.53 -4.08
CA LEU A 164 3.82 -17.44 -4.69
C LEU A 164 3.18 -18.66 -5.39
N LYS A 165 1.92 -18.99 -5.06
CA LYS A 165 1.13 -20.03 -5.74
C LYS A 165 0.15 -19.47 -6.80
N LEU A 166 -0.13 -18.16 -6.78
CA LEU A 166 -1.16 -17.51 -7.63
C LEU A 166 -0.87 -17.49 -9.15
N PRO A 167 0.37 -17.49 -9.67
CA PRO A 167 0.63 -17.54 -11.12
C PRO A 167 0.15 -18.82 -11.83
N ARG A 168 -0.41 -19.80 -11.10
CA ARG A 168 -1.25 -20.88 -11.65
C ARG A 168 -2.49 -20.36 -12.38
N TYR A 169 -3.01 -19.19 -11.99
CA TYR A 169 -4.33 -18.67 -12.42
C TYR A 169 -4.32 -17.21 -12.88
N LEU A 170 -3.40 -16.37 -12.37
CA LEU A 170 -3.32 -14.95 -12.69
C LEU A 170 -1.92 -14.61 -13.23
N LYS A 171 -1.81 -14.03 -14.43
CA LYS A 171 -0.52 -13.55 -14.92
C LYS A 171 -0.06 -12.37 -14.06
N LEU A 172 1.10 -12.52 -13.43
CA LEU A 172 1.84 -11.47 -12.75
C LEU A 172 3.12 -11.17 -13.52
N ASP A 173 3.59 -9.93 -13.44
CA ASP A 173 4.85 -9.45 -14.05
C ASP A 173 5.99 -9.33 -13.00
N GLY A 174 5.69 -9.64 -11.73
CA GLY A 174 6.65 -9.68 -10.62
C GLY A 174 5.96 -9.95 -9.27
N ILE A 175 6.64 -10.63 -8.34
CA ILE A 175 6.16 -10.96 -6.99
C ILE A 175 7.13 -10.45 -5.92
N MET A 176 6.60 -9.84 -4.86
CA MET A 176 7.33 -9.59 -3.62
C MET A 176 6.72 -10.43 -2.48
N SER A 177 7.52 -11.29 -1.83
CA SER A 177 7.07 -12.12 -0.70
C SER A 177 7.83 -11.75 0.57
N GLU A 178 7.11 -11.21 1.56
CA GLU A 178 7.67 -10.78 2.84
C GLU A 178 7.54 -11.84 3.93
N ALA A 179 8.65 -12.06 4.64
CA ALA A 179 8.79 -12.96 5.79
C ALA A 179 8.44 -14.43 5.54
N LEU A 180 8.13 -14.86 4.31
CA LEU A 180 7.75 -16.25 4.02
C LEU A 180 8.19 -16.75 2.62
N GLY A 181 8.67 -17.99 2.60
CA GLY A 181 8.70 -18.88 1.43
C GLY A 181 7.76 -20.07 1.65
N ILE A 182 7.41 -20.79 0.58
CA ILE A 182 6.50 -21.96 0.63
C ILE A 182 7.28 -23.28 0.62
N ASP A 183 6.72 -24.37 1.12
CA ASP A 183 7.29 -25.71 0.93
C ASP A 183 7.22 -26.06 -0.57
N PRO A 184 8.34 -26.37 -1.25
CA PRO A 184 8.34 -26.78 -2.66
C PRO A 184 7.49 -27.99 -3.02
N ASN A 185 7.04 -28.75 -2.02
CA ASN A 185 6.18 -29.93 -2.14
C ASN A 185 4.69 -29.61 -1.86
N SER A 186 4.36 -28.43 -1.31
CA SER A 186 2.99 -27.91 -1.19
C SER A 186 2.43 -27.29 -2.48
N GLY A 187 3.21 -27.39 -3.58
CA GLY A 187 2.87 -26.88 -4.90
C GLY A 187 3.05 -25.37 -5.06
N GLY A 188 2.96 -24.90 -6.30
CA GLY A 188 3.32 -23.55 -6.73
C GLY A 188 4.32 -23.65 -7.87
N TYR A 189 5.61 -23.45 -7.57
CA TYR A 189 6.72 -23.46 -8.54
C TYR A 189 6.72 -24.64 -9.52
N ARG A 190 6.37 -25.85 -9.07
CA ARG A 190 6.40 -27.06 -9.91
C ARG A 190 5.19 -27.21 -10.83
N ASP A 191 4.06 -26.60 -10.48
CA ASP A 191 2.79 -26.74 -11.23
C ASP A 191 2.65 -25.68 -12.32
N ILE A 192 3.36 -24.57 -12.18
CA ILE A 192 3.41 -23.47 -13.15
C ILE A 192 4.31 -23.90 -14.32
N LYS A 193 3.66 -24.29 -15.42
CA LYS A 193 4.30 -24.80 -16.66
C LYS A 193 4.80 -23.69 -17.58
N THR A 194 4.37 -22.46 -17.36
CA THR A 194 4.85 -21.25 -18.05
C THR A 194 6.14 -20.74 -17.39
N GLU A 195 6.69 -19.67 -17.95
CA GLU A 195 7.55 -18.75 -17.21
C GLU A 195 6.90 -18.36 -15.87
N TYR A 196 7.72 -18.23 -14.83
CA TYR A 196 7.30 -17.82 -13.49
C TYR A 196 7.74 -16.36 -13.29
N PRO A 197 6.95 -15.49 -12.63
CA PRO A 197 7.30 -14.08 -12.50
C PRO A 197 8.61 -13.83 -11.72
N PRO A 198 9.41 -12.81 -12.10
CA PRO A 198 10.54 -12.34 -11.30
C PRO A 198 10.15 -12.11 -9.85
N THR A 199 10.96 -12.59 -8.90
CA THR A 199 10.56 -12.64 -7.48
C THR A 199 11.58 -11.98 -6.54
N VAL A 200 11.11 -11.12 -5.65
CA VAL A 200 11.89 -10.55 -4.54
C VAL A 200 11.38 -11.16 -3.24
N PHE A 201 12.23 -11.87 -2.50
CA PHE A 201 11.92 -12.32 -1.15
C PHE A 201 12.50 -11.33 -0.13
N VAL A 202 11.74 -11.01 0.92
CA VAL A 202 12.21 -10.21 2.05
C VAL A 202 12.33 -11.11 3.26
N SER A 203 13.56 -11.39 3.66
CA SER A 203 13.93 -12.46 4.60
C SER A 203 14.28 -11.90 5.97
N MET A 204 13.37 -12.06 6.94
CA MET A 204 13.55 -11.65 8.34
C MET A 204 14.61 -12.51 9.02
N GLN A 205 15.76 -11.95 9.36
CA GLN A 205 16.95 -12.74 9.71
C GLN A 205 16.92 -13.40 11.09
N ARG A 206 15.95 -13.08 11.98
CA ARG A 206 15.68 -13.92 13.16
C ARG A 206 14.76 -15.11 12.87
N ASP A 207 14.05 -15.14 11.73
CA ASP A 207 13.25 -16.29 11.31
C ASP A 207 14.13 -17.36 10.67
N ALA A 208 14.87 -18.11 11.49
CA ALA A 208 15.75 -19.17 10.99
C ALA A 208 15.01 -20.25 10.16
N LYS A 209 13.68 -20.40 10.30
CA LYS A 209 12.88 -21.33 9.50
C LYS A 209 12.62 -20.76 8.11
N GLN A 210 12.15 -19.50 8.03
CA GLN A 210 11.83 -18.85 6.77
C GLN A 210 13.09 -18.43 6.00
N VAL A 211 14.20 -18.11 6.69
CA VAL A 211 15.50 -17.83 6.04
C VAL A 211 15.96 -19.02 5.17
N GLU A 212 15.92 -20.25 5.68
CA GLU A 212 16.30 -21.43 4.88
C GLU A 212 15.24 -21.78 3.81
N LEU A 213 13.94 -21.61 4.12
CA LEU A 213 12.88 -21.88 3.15
C LEU A 213 12.91 -20.90 1.97
N ILE A 214 13.17 -19.61 2.22
CA ILE A 214 13.35 -18.56 1.21
C ILE A 214 14.58 -18.84 0.32
N LYS A 215 15.71 -19.29 0.89
CA LYS A 215 16.88 -19.72 0.08
C LYS A 215 16.51 -20.86 -0.87
N TRP A 216 15.87 -21.91 -0.36
CA TRP A 216 15.46 -23.05 -1.18
C TRP A 216 14.44 -22.65 -2.27
N ASN A 217 13.58 -21.68 -1.97
CA ASN A 217 12.65 -21.08 -2.94
C ASN A 217 13.41 -20.29 -4.04
N GLN A 218 14.41 -19.50 -3.68
CA GLN A 218 15.28 -18.79 -4.64
C GLN A 218 16.07 -19.75 -5.53
N GLU A 219 16.60 -20.85 -4.98
CA GLU A 219 17.30 -21.90 -5.74
C GLU A 219 16.40 -22.53 -6.80
N ILE A 220 15.16 -22.89 -6.45
CA ILE A 220 14.17 -23.45 -7.38
C ILE A 220 13.80 -22.47 -8.51
N LEU A 221 13.74 -21.17 -8.23
CA LEU A 221 13.52 -20.16 -9.26
C LEU A 221 14.74 -20.00 -10.17
N ARG A 222 15.96 -20.02 -9.62
CA ARG A 222 17.21 -20.00 -10.41
C ARG A 222 17.36 -21.23 -11.31
N ASP A 223 17.04 -22.43 -10.83
CA ASP A 223 17.00 -23.66 -11.64
C ASP A 223 15.99 -23.57 -12.80
N ARG A 224 14.95 -22.75 -12.66
CA ARG A 224 13.96 -22.44 -13.70
C ARG A 224 14.35 -21.24 -14.59
N ASN A 225 15.57 -20.71 -14.46
CA ASN A 225 16.05 -19.47 -15.09
C ASN A 225 15.16 -18.24 -14.79
N THR A 226 14.42 -18.27 -13.68
CA THR A 226 13.58 -17.15 -13.23
C THR A 226 14.40 -16.21 -12.34
N PRO A 227 14.46 -14.90 -12.61
CA PRO A 227 15.15 -13.94 -11.75
C PRO A 227 14.57 -13.94 -10.32
N ALA A 228 15.40 -14.20 -9.32
CA ALA A 228 14.98 -14.27 -7.93
C ALA A 228 16.03 -13.70 -6.98
N GLU A 229 15.65 -12.70 -6.18
CA GLU A 229 16.52 -12.00 -5.23
C GLU A 229 16.04 -12.10 -3.77
N ILE A 230 16.98 -11.95 -2.82
CA ILE A 230 16.69 -11.96 -1.38
C ILE A 230 17.21 -10.67 -0.74
N ILE A 231 16.32 -9.95 -0.08
CA ILE A 231 16.62 -8.81 0.77
C ILE A 231 16.69 -9.31 2.23
N ASN A 232 17.85 -9.19 2.88
CA ASN A 232 18.05 -9.67 4.25
C ASN A 232 17.74 -8.57 5.27
N VAL A 233 16.74 -8.79 6.13
CA VAL A 233 16.26 -7.82 7.11
C VAL A 233 16.77 -8.15 8.51
N PHE A 234 17.65 -7.30 9.02
CA PHE A 234 18.24 -7.44 10.35
C PHE A 234 17.43 -6.66 11.42
N PRO A 235 17.58 -7.00 12.72
CA PRO A 235 16.97 -6.24 13.80
C PRO A 235 17.36 -4.76 13.77
N ARG A 236 16.42 -3.90 14.17
CA ARG A 236 16.48 -2.45 13.99
C ARG A 236 16.47 -1.75 15.35
N LYS A 237 17.12 -0.60 15.42
CA LYS A 237 17.10 0.25 16.61
C LYS A 237 15.82 1.08 16.69
N VAL A 238 15.18 1.06 17.85
CA VAL A 238 14.08 1.94 18.22
C VAL A 238 14.69 3.22 18.80
N TYR A 239 14.69 4.29 17.99
CA TYR A 239 15.18 5.63 18.35
C TYR A 239 14.01 6.57 18.67
N PRO A 240 14.24 7.79 19.23
CA PRO A 240 13.16 8.61 19.77
C PRO A 240 12.03 8.99 18.81
N THR A 241 12.31 9.10 17.50
CA THR A 241 11.30 9.40 16.45
C THR A 241 10.85 8.15 15.66
N TYR A 242 11.29 6.94 16.03
CA TYR A 242 11.02 5.71 15.26
C TYR A 242 9.53 5.46 14.96
N PHE A 243 8.64 5.80 15.89
CA PHE A 243 7.20 5.59 15.72
C PHE A 243 6.55 6.72 14.91
N SER A 244 7.05 7.96 15.02
CA SER A 244 6.59 9.06 14.16
C SER A 244 7.08 8.91 12.73
N ASP A 245 8.29 8.41 12.52
CA ASP A 245 8.92 8.38 11.20
C ASP A 245 8.34 7.23 10.33
N ARG A 246 7.73 6.22 10.98
CA ARG A 246 7.03 5.10 10.33
C ARG A 246 5.50 5.18 10.41
N SER A 247 4.92 5.85 11.41
CA SER A 247 3.46 6.09 11.53
C SER A 247 3.09 7.60 11.63
N PRO A 248 3.59 8.48 10.74
CA PRO A 248 3.46 9.93 10.89
C PRO A 248 2.02 10.47 10.75
N TYR A 249 1.10 9.65 10.26
CA TYR A 249 -0.32 10.02 10.12
C TYR A 249 -1.07 9.94 11.47
N TYR A 250 -0.61 9.11 12.42
CA TYR A 250 -1.27 8.89 13.71
C TYR A 250 -0.36 9.22 14.93
N ILE A 251 0.95 9.03 14.80
CA ILE A 251 1.94 9.25 15.85
C ILE A 251 2.82 10.46 15.49
N ASN A 252 2.71 11.54 16.27
CA ASN A 252 3.60 12.69 16.14
C ASN A 252 4.93 12.48 16.92
N GLU A 253 5.94 13.30 16.65
CA GLU A 253 7.26 13.21 17.30
C GLU A 253 7.21 13.23 18.83
N THR A 254 6.31 14.02 19.43
CA THR A 254 6.21 14.14 20.90
C THR A 254 5.71 12.82 21.50
N LEU A 255 4.67 12.23 20.90
CA LEU A 255 4.18 10.90 21.29
C LEU A 255 5.24 9.82 21.04
N SER A 256 5.97 9.85 19.91
CA SER A 256 7.08 8.91 19.66
C SER A 256 8.17 8.98 20.72
N LYS A 257 8.58 10.19 21.13
CA LYS A 257 9.60 10.41 22.17
C LYS A 257 9.12 9.93 23.54
N ALA A 258 7.83 10.09 23.84
CA ALA A 258 7.20 9.53 25.04
C ALA A 258 7.18 8.00 25.01
N ILE A 259 6.75 7.38 23.89
CA ILE A 259 6.76 5.92 23.67
C ILE A 259 8.17 5.35 23.88
N TRP A 260 9.19 5.94 23.23
CA TRP A 260 10.59 5.52 23.35
C TRP A 260 11.09 5.57 24.80
N SER A 261 10.82 6.67 25.50
CA SER A 261 11.15 6.84 26.93
C SER A 261 10.40 5.85 27.82
N GLY A 262 9.15 5.51 27.45
CA GLY A 262 8.35 4.48 28.09
C GLY A 262 8.94 3.08 27.91
N LEU A 263 9.35 2.72 26.69
CA LEU A 263 9.96 1.43 26.35
C LEU A 263 11.28 1.17 27.09
N LEU A 264 12.12 2.21 27.23
CA LEU A 264 13.31 2.19 28.11
C LEU A 264 12.93 1.91 29.56
N LYS A 265 11.98 2.68 30.09
CA LYS A 265 11.51 2.62 31.48
C LYS A 265 10.87 1.28 31.86
N ILE A 266 10.32 0.55 30.90
CA ILE A 266 9.79 -0.82 31.09
C ILE A 266 10.76 -1.91 30.62
N SER A 267 11.98 -1.54 30.21
CA SER A 267 13.05 -2.41 29.72
C SER A 267 12.60 -3.38 28.60
N MET A 268 11.87 -2.86 27.61
CA MET A 268 11.64 -3.52 26.31
C MET A 268 12.73 -3.20 25.29
N ILE A 269 13.42 -2.06 25.47
CA ILE A 269 14.62 -1.67 24.73
C ILE A 269 15.73 -1.27 25.71
N ASP A 270 16.99 -1.38 25.28
CA ASP A 270 18.16 -0.80 25.97
C ASP A 270 18.43 0.65 25.54
N GLU A 271 19.44 1.28 26.16
CA GLU A 271 19.85 2.68 25.90
C GLU A 271 20.31 2.88 24.44
N GLU A 272 20.86 1.84 23.82
CA GLU A 272 21.20 1.76 22.41
C GLU A 272 20.00 1.61 21.46
N GLY A 273 18.79 1.35 21.99
CA GLY A 273 17.54 1.18 21.26
C GLY A 273 17.28 -0.23 20.71
N ASN A 274 18.05 -1.25 21.10
CA ASN A 274 17.85 -2.62 20.64
C ASN A 274 16.65 -3.26 21.36
N VAL A 275 15.80 -4.00 20.64
CA VAL A 275 14.67 -4.74 21.23
C VAL A 275 15.17 -5.98 21.98
N LEU A 276 14.90 -6.04 23.28
CA LEU A 276 15.49 -7.00 24.22
C LEU A 276 14.80 -8.37 24.25
N GLU A 277 13.50 -8.42 23.98
CA GLU A 277 12.71 -9.65 23.94
C GLU A 277 11.65 -9.59 22.84
N ASP A 278 11.20 -10.75 22.35
CA ASP A 278 10.19 -10.84 21.30
C ASP A 278 8.86 -10.18 21.74
N PRO A 279 8.42 -9.06 21.12
CA PRO A 279 7.25 -8.31 21.58
C PRO A 279 5.91 -9.01 21.29
N ARG A 280 5.92 -10.05 20.45
CA ARG A 280 4.75 -10.87 20.10
C ARG A 280 4.59 -12.06 21.05
N TYR A 281 5.71 -12.66 21.49
CA TYR A 281 5.71 -13.90 22.27
C TYR A 281 6.15 -13.76 23.73
N THR A 282 6.61 -12.59 24.18
CA THR A 282 6.93 -12.36 25.60
C THR A 282 5.70 -12.53 26.51
N PRO A 283 5.83 -13.22 27.67
CA PRO A 283 4.80 -13.25 28.71
C PRO A 283 4.73 -11.94 29.52
N ARG A 284 5.64 -10.97 29.28
CA ARG A 284 5.59 -9.64 29.90
C ARG A 284 4.32 -8.92 29.41
N PRO A 285 3.50 -8.32 30.29
CA PRO A 285 2.35 -7.51 29.88
C PRO A 285 2.81 -6.12 29.41
N TRP A 286 3.77 -6.07 28.48
CA TRP A 286 4.58 -4.89 28.18
C TRP A 286 3.74 -3.73 27.63
N LEU A 287 2.73 -4.00 26.81
CA LEU A 287 1.78 -2.98 26.34
C LEU A 287 1.09 -2.27 27.52
N LYS A 288 0.62 -3.01 28.53
CA LYS A 288 -0.02 -2.43 29.74
C LYS A 288 0.98 -1.66 30.60
N GLN A 289 2.24 -2.08 30.62
CA GLN A 289 3.32 -1.35 31.30
C GLN A 289 3.66 -0.05 30.56
N LEU A 290 3.68 -0.08 29.22
CA LEU A 290 3.92 1.08 28.36
C LEU A 290 2.78 2.09 28.47
N GLN A 291 1.52 1.67 28.39
CA GLN A 291 0.35 2.53 28.61
C GLN A 291 0.34 3.17 30.00
N LYS A 292 0.86 2.49 31.03
CA LYS A 292 1.05 3.08 32.37
C LYS A 292 2.20 4.11 32.42
N ALA A 293 3.18 4.00 31.52
CA ALA A 293 4.27 4.97 31.38
C ALA A 293 3.92 6.15 30.45
N VAL A 294 3.01 5.93 29.50
CA VAL A 294 2.60 6.82 28.41
C VAL A 294 1.07 6.71 28.22
N PRO A 295 0.25 7.31 29.11
CA PRO A 295 -1.22 7.20 29.04
C PRO A 295 -1.83 7.76 27.74
N GLU A 296 -1.16 8.73 27.12
CA GLU A 296 -1.52 9.36 25.85
C GLU A 296 -1.44 8.42 24.63
N LEU A 297 -0.88 7.21 24.80
CA LEU A 297 -0.84 6.18 23.76
C LEU A 297 -2.23 5.59 23.44
N GLY A 298 -3.16 5.62 24.40
CA GLY A 298 -4.51 5.08 24.24
C GLY A 298 -4.58 3.57 23.97
N GLY A 299 -5.73 3.10 23.47
CA GLY A 299 -5.95 1.73 22.99
C GLY A 299 -6.31 0.69 24.07
N GLY A 300 -7.00 -0.37 23.65
CA GLY A 300 -7.26 -1.54 24.49
C GLY A 300 -6.18 -2.63 24.39
N THR A 301 -6.08 -3.48 25.42
CA THR A 301 -5.26 -4.70 25.40
C THR A 301 -6.06 -5.92 25.84
N GLN A 302 -5.87 -7.04 25.15
CA GLN A 302 -6.51 -8.33 25.43
C GLN A 302 -5.46 -9.42 25.73
N ALA A 303 -5.85 -10.44 26.47
CA ALA A 303 -4.96 -11.53 26.86
C ALA A 303 -5.00 -12.67 25.82
N GLN A 304 -3.83 -13.09 25.32
CA GLN A 304 -3.70 -14.25 24.43
C GLN A 304 -2.90 -15.36 25.12
N GLY A 305 -3.58 -16.08 26.02
CA GLY A 305 -2.91 -17.06 26.88
C GLY A 305 -2.05 -16.36 27.92
N ALA A 306 -0.72 -16.39 27.75
CA ALA A 306 0.23 -15.74 28.65
C ALA A 306 0.66 -14.34 28.18
N THR A 307 0.45 -13.98 26.91
CA THR A 307 0.86 -12.69 26.35
C THR A 307 -0.28 -11.65 26.44
N ALA A 308 0.07 -10.37 26.36
CA ALA A 308 -0.88 -9.28 26.16
C ALA A 308 -0.67 -8.70 24.76
N ILE A 309 -1.72 -8.68 23.95
CA ILE A 309 -1.74 -8.12 22.59
C ILE A 309 -2.70 -6.92 22.53
N PRO A 310 -2.63 -6.07 21.48
CA PRO A 310 -3.62 -5.02 21.28
C PRO A 310 -5.03 -5.62 21.12
N THR A 311 -6.05 -4.87 21.51
CA THR A 311 -7.40 -5.10 20.95
C THR A 311 -7.40 -4.65 19.50
N TRP A 312 -8.08 -5.41 18.65
CA TRP A 312 -8.24 -5.11 17.22
C TRP A 312 -9.71 -4.77 16.92
N PRO A 313 -10.21 -3.60 17.37
CA PRO A 313 -11.58 -3.18 17.06
C PRO A 313 -11.73 -2.97 15.55
N ASP A 314 -12.87 -3.38 14.99
CA ASP A 314 -13.14 -3.25 13.55
C ASP A 314 -13.31 -1.77 13.12
N THR A 315 -13.69 -0.89 14.05
CA THR A 315 -13.66 0.57 13.89
C THR A 315 -13.00 1.21 15.11
N SER A 316 -11.90 1.97 14.93
CA SER A 316 -11.35 2.82 15.99
C SER A 316 -10.23 3.76 15.51
N PRO A 317 -10.18 5.01 15.98
CA PRO A 317 -9.00 5.87 15.84
C PRO A 317 -7.83 5.49 16.80
N GLU A 318 -8.00 4.51 17.69
CA GLU A 318 -6.98 4.06 18.66
C GLU A 318 -5.87 3.17 18.06
N VAL A 319 -5.49 3.43 16.81
CA VAL A 319 -4.53 2.62 16.04
C VAL A 319 -3.08 2.78 16.51
N ASN A 320 -2.79 3.75 17.37
CA ASN A 320 -1.45 4.00 17.93
C ASN A 320 -0.88 2.78 18.67
N LEU A 321 -1.67 2.13 19.53
CA LEU A 321 -1.18 0.96 20.27
C LEU A 321 -0.97 -0.28 19.38
N PRO A 322 -1.89 -0.65 18.46
CA PRO A 322 -1.63 -1.61 17.38
C PRO A 322 -0.38 -1.29 16.55
N GLY A 323 -0.19 -0.03 16.13
CA GLY A 323 0.94 0.41 15.33
C GLY A 323 2.27 0.35 16.09
N VAL A 324 2.30 0.72 17.37
CA VAL A 324 3.48 0.54 18.24
C VAL A 324 3.82 -0.94 18.41
N TRP A 325 2.82 -1.81 18.51
CA TRP A 325 3.03 -3.26 18.62
C TRP A 325 3.63 -3.86 17.33
N SER A 326 3.08 -3.53 16.15
CA SER A 326 3.65 -4.02 14.87
C SER A 326 5.03 -3.44 14.59
N LEU A 327 5.26 -2.15 14.90
CA LEU A 327 6.58 -1.52 14.75
C LEU A 327 7.62 -2.08 15.73
N MET A 328 7.23 -2.48 16.94
CA MET A 328 8.13 -3.20 17.85
C MET A 328 8.51 -4.60 17.34
N ASN A 329 7.55 -5.36 16.78
CA ASN A 329 7.84 -6.63 16.12
C ASN A 329 8.79 -6.45 14.91
N LEU A 330 8.62 -5.38 14.13
CA LEU A 330 9.46 -5.03 12.99
C LEU A 330 10.89 -4.69 13.44
N ALA A 331 11.05 -3.92 14.51
CA ALA A 331 12.37 -3.67 15.10
C ALA A 331 13.03 -4.96 15.62
N TYR A 332 12.25 -5.95 16.07
CA TYR A 332 12.76 -7.28 16.43
C TYR A 332 13.16 -8.14 15.22
N ALA A 333 12.49 -7.99 14.07
CA ALA A 333 12.78 -8.62 12.77
C ALA A 333 12.74 -10.17 12.75
N ALA A 334 11.66 -10.76 13.25
CA ALA A 334 11.53 -12.22 13.43
C ALA A 334 10.39 -12.94 12.70
N HIS A 335 9.36 -12.24 12.18
CA HIS A 335 8.37 -12.70 11.17
C HIS A 335 7.34 -11.58 11.00
N GLU A 336 7.66 -10.48 10.31
CA GLU A 336 6.83 -9.26 10.30
C GLU A 336 6.81 -8.56 8.93
N ILE A 337 5.81 -7.69 8.74
CA ILE A 337 5.61 -6.81 7.59
C ILE A 337 6.70 -5.73 7.54
N ILE A 338 7.21 -5.36 6.35
CA ILE A 338 8.19 -4.27 6.17
C ILE A 338 8.05 -3.56 4.81
N SER A 339 7.55 -2.32 4.82
CA SER A 339 7.31 -1.57 3.59
C SER A 339 8.57 -1.02 2.90
N ASP A 340 9.73 -1.03 3.57
CA ASP A 340 10.98 -0.39 3.13
C ASP A 340 11.30 -0.64 1.64
N TYR A 341 11.02 -1.85 1.16
CA TYR A 341 11.55 -2.35 -0.11
C TYR A 341 10.56 -2.32 -1.28
N VAL A 342 9.34 -1.79 -1.07
CA VAL A 342 8.31 -1.66 -2.11
C VAL A 342 8.82 -0.84 -3.29
N SER A 343 9.42 0.33 -3.03
CA SER A 343 9.97 1.19 -4.08
C SER A 343 11.12 0.54 -4.88
N PRO A 344 12.19 -0.01 -4.27
CA PRO A 344 13.27 -0.65 -5.01
C PRO A 344 12.84 -1.96 -5.70
N ALA A 345 11.92 -2.74 -5.12
CA ALA A 345 11.37 -3.92 -5.79
C ALA A 345 10.60 -3.54 -7.07
N LEU A 346 9.76 -2.49 -7.02
CA LEU A 346 9.07 -1.98 -8.20
C LEU A 346 10.05 -1.48 -9.27
N ILE A 347 11.11 -0.74 -8.91
CA ILE A 347 12.13 -0.31 -9.89
C ILE A 347 12.85 -1.53 -10.52
N TRP A 348 13.17 -2.54 -9.71
CA TRP A 348 13.78 -3.78 -10.20
C TRP A 348 12.87 -4.53 -11.19
N PHE A 349 11.57 -4.64 -10.89
CA PHE A 349 10.60 -5.20 -11.84
C PHE A 349 10.47 -4.35 -13.12
N GLU A 350 10.35 -3.02 -12.99
CA GLU A 350 10.23 -2.07 -14.11
C GLU A 350 11.42 -2.14 -15.08
N SER A 351 12.65 -2.35 -14.58
CA SER A 351 13.86 -2.45 -15.41
C SER A 351 13.93 -3.71 -16.31
N GLY A 352 13.07 -4.71 -16.05
CA GLY A 352 13.29 -6.08 -16.53
C GLY A 352 14.48 -6.74 -15.82
N GLN A 353 14.63 -6.50 -14.51
CA GLN A 353 15.63 -7.10 -13.62
C GLN A 353 17.10 -6.79 -14.01
N LYS A 354 17.32 -5.65 -14.67
CA LYS A 354 18.66 -5.22 -15.12
C LYS A 354 19.40 -4.38 -14.09
N GLU A 355 18.66 -3.63 -13.27
CA GLU A 355 19.28 -2.80 -12.24
C GLU A 355 19.75 -3.63 -11.04
N SER A 356 20.84 -3.17 -10.44
CA SER A 356 21.42 -3.74 -9.23
C SER A 356 20.48 -3.49 -8.04
N LEU A 357 19.74 -4.52 -7.60
CA LEU A 357 18.87 -4.40 -6.42
C LEU A 357 19.62 -3.88 -5.17
N PRO A 358 20.87 -4.29 -4.87
CA PRO A 358 21.67 -3.68 -3.80
C PRO A 358 21.87 -2.16 -3.93
N GLU A 359 22.02 -1.64 -5.15
CA GLU A 359 22.12 -0.19 -5.38
C GLU A 359 20.75 0.49 -5.25
N LEU A 360 19.68 -0.13 -5.77
CA LEU A 360 18.32 0.37 -5.58
C LEU A 360 17.94 0.45 -4.09
N LEU A 361 18.39 -0.50 -3.27
CA LEU A 361 18.23 -0.47 -1.80
C LEU A 361 18.98 0.70 -1.14
N GLN A 362 20.10 1.15 -1.70
CA GLN A 362 20.84 2.30 -1.16
C GLN A 362 20.09 3.63 -1.39
N TRP A 363 19.37 3.76 -2.50
CA TRP A 363 18.74 5.03 -2.92
C TRP A 363 17.25 5.12 -2.64
N TYR A 364 16.52 3.99 -2.66
CA TYR A 364 15.06 3.96 -2.67
C TYR A 364 14.42 3.18 -1.50
N ALA A 365 15.21 2.55 -0.62
CA ALA A 365 14.65 1.88 0.56
C ALA A 365 14.06 2.90 1.54
N TYR A 366 12.75 2.82 1.78
CA TYR A 366 12.04 3.72 2.69
C TYR A 366 12.35 3.38 4.16
N GLY A 367 12.23 4.35 5.08
CA GLY A 367 12.15 4.08 6.52
C GLY A 367 13.41 3.50 7.20
N LEU A 368 14.54 3.41 6.50
CA LEU A 368 15.86 3.45 7.15
C LEU A 368 16.04 4.81 7.85
N PRO A 369 16.73 4.87 9.00
CA PRO A 369 17.12 6.17 9.57
C PRO A 369 17.99 6.92 8.55
N PRO A 370 17.90 8.26 8.47
CA PRO A 370 18.76 9.02 7.58
C PRO A 370 20.23 8.68 7.89
N PRO A 371 21.08 8.46 6.86
CA PRO A 371 22.46 8.10 7.09
C PRO A 371 23.12 9.17 7.97
N PRO A 372 23.97 8.78 8.94
CA PRO A 372 24.59 9.73 9.84
C PRO A 372 25.29 10.81 9.02
N SER A 373 24.92 12.07 9.28
CA SER A 373 25.34 13.19 8.45
C SER A 373 26.85 13.13 8.21
N PRO A 374 27.33 13.23 6.95
CA PRO A 374 28.75 13.11 6.67
C PRO A 374 29.52 14.11 7.54
N PRO A 375 30.68 13.72 8.10
CA PRO A 375 31.42 14.60 9.01
C PRO A 375 31.63 15.95 8.32
N PRO A 376 31.42 17.08 9.02
CA PRO A 376 31.40 18.40 8.40
C PRO A 376 32.69 18.60 7.61
N PRO A 377 32.60 19.13 6.36
CA PRO A 377 33.74 19.16 5.45
C PRO A 377 34.92 19.84 6.14
N ASN A 378 36.03 19.10 6.20
CA ASN A 378 37.24 19.46 6.93
C ASN A 378 37.58 20.93 6.63
N PRO A 379 37.67 21.82 7.65
CA PRO A 379 37.61 23.27 7.44
C PRO A 379 38.64 23.70 6.40
N SER A 380 38.17 24.37 5.35
CA SER A 380 38.96 24.61 4.15
C SER A 380 40.32 25.23 4.51
N PRO A 381 41.44 24.72 3.97
CA PRO A 381 42.76 25.26 4.29
C PRO A 381 42.76 26.77 4.01
N PRO A 382 43.32 27.60 4.91
CA PRO A 382 43.15 29.04 4.87
C PRO A 382 43.58 29.60 3.51
N PRO A 383 42.81 30.51 2.91
CA PRO A 383 43.02 30.95 1.54
C PRO A 383 44.44 31.51 1.38
N ALA A 384 45.13 31.04 0.34
CA ALA A 384 46.51 31.45 0.08
C ALA A 384 46.62 32.99 0.03
N PRO A 385 47.68 33.57 0.62
CA PRO A 385 47.83 35.03 0.70
C PRO A 385 47.78 35.65 -0.69
N ARG A 386 46.92 36.66 -0.86
CA ARG A 386 46.69 37.29 -2.17
C ARG A 386 48.00 37.89 -2.72
N PRO A 387 48.26 37.76 -4.03
CA PRO A 387 49.34 38.50 -4.68
C PRO A 387 49.20 40.02 -4.43
N PRO A 388 50.31 40.77 -4.28
CA PRO A 388 50.25 42.22 -4.08
C PRO A 388 49.61 42.91 -5.30
N PRO A 389 48.82 43.98 -5.09
CA PRO A 389 48.10 44.64 -6.17
C PRO A 389 49.04 45.39 -7.13
N VAL A 390 48.77 45.29 -8.43
CA VAL A 390 49.49 46.01 -9.48
C VAL A 390 49.21 47.53 -9.38
N PRO A 391 50.22 48.41 -9.55
CA PRO A 391 50.02 49.86 -9.52
C PRO A 391 48.99 50.34 -10.56
N ARG A 392 48.15 51.32 -10.18
CA ARG A 392 47.13 51.91 -11.06
C ARG A 392 47.69 53.13 -11.82
N PRO A 393 47.33 53.35 -13.10
CA PRO A 393 47.65 54.59 -13.82
C PRO A 393 46.94 55.82 -13.21
N PRO A 394 47.46 57.05 -13.42
CA PRO A 394 46.83 58.27 -12.92
C PRO A 394 45.54 58.63 -13.68
N SER A 395 44.60 59.27 -12.98
CA SER A 395 43.29 59.70 -13.51
C SER A 395 43.31 61.15 -14.04
N PRO A 396 42.49 61.50 -15.05
CA PRO A 396 42.38 62.86 -15.57
C PRO A 396 41.52 63.79 -14.68
N THR A 397 41.67 65.10 -14.89
CA THR A 397 41.13 66.20 -14.07
C THR A 397 39.62 66.48 -14.32
N PRO A 398 38.83 66.93 -13.32
CA PRO A 398 37.40 67.22 -13.50
C PRO A 398 37.09 68.60 -14.12
N PRO A 399 35.93 68.78 -14.79
CA PRO A 399 35.43 70.08 -15.25
C PRO A 399 34.73 70.90 -14.14
N SER A 400 34.49 72.19 -14.41
CA SER A 400 33.89 73.16 -13.47
C SER A 400 32.34 73.16 -13.45
N PRO A 401 31.70 73.60 -12.35
CA PRO A 401 30.24 73.53 -12.16
C PRO A 401 29.45 74.70 -12.78
N GLN A 402 28.16 74.48 -13.01
CA GLN A 402 27.17 75.51 -13.40
C GLN A 402 26.36 76.03 -12.18
N PRO A 403 25.81 77.27 -12.25
CA PRO A 403 24.98 77.85 -11.20
C PRO A 403 23.50 77.38 -11.25
N PRO A 404 22.74 77.52 -10.14
CA PRO A 404 21.36 77.01 -10.01
C PRO A 404 20.29 77.98 -10.54
N SER A 405 19.02 77.52 -10.52
CA SER A 405 17.82 78.35 -10.71
C SER A 405 16.67 77.88 -9.79
N PRO A 406 15.68 78.74 -9.48
CA PRO A 406 15.03 78.72 -8.16
C PRO A 406 13.65 78.06 -8.10
N ALA A 407 13.16 77.86 -6.87
CA ALA A 407 11.89 77.21 -6.53
C ALA A 407 10.71 78.18 -6.33
N PRO A 408 9.47 77.67 -6.40
CA PRO A 408 8.31 78.21 -5.68
C PRO A 408 7.97 77.38 -4.41
N ALA A 409 7.13 77.93 -3.54
CA ALA A 409 6.73 77.40 -2.22
C ALA A 409 5.20 77.64 -1.98
N PRO A 410 4.63 77.56 -0.77
CA PRO A 410 4.34 76.34 0.01
C PRO A 410 2.86 76.29 0.55
N GLU A 411 2.62 75.41 1.54
CA GLU A 411 1.46 75.38 2.50
C GLU A 411 0.07 74.95 1.96
N GLY A 412 -0.86 74.36 2.74
CA GLY A 412 -0.86 73.81 4.12
C GLY A 412 -1.42 72.36 4.14
N GLY A 413 -1.66 71.61 5.23
CA GLY A 413 -2.06 71.96 6.61
C GLY A 413 -3.58 71.72 6.81
N VAL A 414 -4.14 71.11 7.89
CA VAL A 414 -3.63 70.52 9.15
C VAL A 414 -4.70 69.56 9.74
N GLY A 415 -4.34 68.57 10.59
CA GLY A 415 -5.23 67.85 11.53
C GLY A 415 -6.03 66.65 10.96
N ALA A 416 -6.21 65.46 11.55
CA ALA A 416 -5.98 64.84 12.88
C ALA A 416 -7.14 64.85 13.90
N LEU A 417 -7.47 63.64 14.42
CA LEU A 417 -8.45 63.28 15.47
C LEU A 417 -9.94 63.48 15.08
N GLY A 418 -10.91 62.71 15.57
CA GLY A 418 -10.86 61.56 16.48
C GLY A 418 -12.27 60.94 16.73
N ASP A 419 -12.36 60.14 17.80
CA ASP A 419 -13.56 59.71 18.55
C ASP A 419 -14.51 58.61 18.04
N GLU A 420 -15.14 57.99 19.04
CA GLU A 420 -15.94 56.75 19.05
C GLU A 420 -17.43 56.96 18.66
N VAL A 421 -18.17 55.86 18.46
CA VAL A 421 -19.25 55.40 19.37
C VAL A 421 -19.93 54.12 18.83
N ALA A 422 -20.49 53.31 19.74
CA ALA A 422 -21.08 51.99 19.47
C ALA A 422 -22.50 52.02 18.85
N GLY A 423 -22.94 50.88 18.28
CA GLY A 423 -24.33 50.65 17.89
C GLY A 423 -24.60 49.23 17.35
N THR A 424 -25.50 48.48 18.00
CA THR A 424 -25.93 47.12 17.60
C THR A 424 -27.45 47.14 17.18
N PRO A 425 -28.15 46.03 16.85
CA PRO A 425 -28.80 45.88 15.53
C PRO A 425 -30.35 45.90 15.55
N ALA A 426 -31.01 45.93 14.36
CA ALA A 426 -32.36 45.35 14.10
C ALA A 426 -32.83 45.46 12.61
N ALA A 427 -33.90 44.71 12.28
CA ALA A 427 -34.74 44.71 11.04
C ALA A 427 -34.10 44.24 9.71
N THR A 428 -34.63 43.33 8.86
CA THR A 428 -36.00 42.89 8.41
C THR A 428 -36.72 43.87 7.44
N PRO A 429 -37.75 43.48 6.63
CA PRO A 429 -38.41 42.17 6.36
C PRO A 429 -38.64 41.89 4.82
N VAL A 430 -39.71 41.16 4.43
CA VAL A 430 -40.45 41.19 3.11
C VAL A 430 -39.81 40.42 1.90
N ASP A 431 -40.51 39.61 1.08
CA ASP A 431 -41.94 39.18 1.01
C ASP A 431 -42.17 37.80 0.32
N THR A 432 -43.43 37.31 0.28
CA THR A 432 -43.91 36.18 -0.57
C THR A 432 -45.21 36.53 -1.35
N PRO A 433 -45.44 35.93 -2.54
CA PRO A 433 -46.64 35.06 -2.79
C PRO A 433 -46.31 33.82 -3.70
N VAL A 434 -46.97 32.63 -3.65
CA VAL A 434 -48.37 32.23 -4.01
C VAL A 434 -48.68 32.39 -5.53
N ASP A 435 -49.16 31.42 -6.33
CA ASP A 435 -49.74 30.04 -6.16
C ASP A 435 -49.19 29.08 -7.29
N SER A 436 -49.71 27.92 -7.79
CA SER A 436 -50.91 27.03 -7.66
C SER A 436 -50.55 25.61 -8.24
N ALA A 437 -50.86 24.45 -7.66
CA ALA A 437 -52.09 23.58 -7.74
C ALA A 437 -52.30 22.68 -9.01
N GLY A 438 -52.72 21.40 -8.80
CA GLY A 438 -53.16 20.38 -9.79
C GLY A 438 -52.13 19.25 -10.08
N SER A 439 -52.34 17.94 -9.83
CA SER A 439 -53.35 16.93 -10.27
C SER A 439 -53.31 16.58 -11.78
N GLY A 440 -53.17 15.32 -12.26
CA GLY A 440 -53.02 14.01 -11.60
C GLY A 440 -53.04 12.82 -12.61
N SER A 441 -53.21 11.58 -12.11
CA SER A 441 -53.60 10.32 -12.83
C SER A 441 -52.76 9.74 -14.00
N VAL A 442 -51.93 8.73 -13.67
CA VAL A 442 -51.87 7.33 -14.21
C VAL A 442 -53.02 6.95 -15.19
N PRO A 443 -52.79 6.28 -16.37
CA PRO A 443 -52.34 4.87 -16.42
C PRO A 443 -51.47 4.37 -17.62
N SER A 444 -50.96 3.14 -17.47
CA SER A 444 -50.37 2.30 -18.54
C SER A 444 -51.44 1.61 -19.41
N PRO A 445 -51.04 0.97 -20.54
CA PRO A 445 -51.11 -0.50 -20.56
C PRO A 445 -49.95 -1.19 -21.32
N SER A 446 -50.01 -2.54 -21.35
CA SER A 446 -49.23 -3.46 -22.20
C SER A 446 -49.80 -3.50 -23.66
N SER A 447 -49.39 -4.32 -24.65
CA SER A 447 -48.70 -5.63 -24.66
C SER A 447 -48.17 -6.06 -26.06
N THR A 448 -47.11 -6.88 -26.09
CA THR A 448 -46.83 -8.01 -27.03
C THR A 448 -46.97 -7.91 -28.57
N GLY A 449 -45.95 -8.40 -29.29
CA GLY A 449 -46.04 -8.97 -30.67
C GLY A 449 -45.23 -8.21 -31.76
N GLY A 450 -44.71 -8.84 -32.81
CA GLY A 450 -44.55 -10.29 -33.05
C GLY A 450 -44.18 -10.71 -34.50
N SER A 451 -42.97 -11.25 -34.69
CA SER A 451 -42.52 -12.17 -35.78
C SER A 451 -42.51 -11.71 -37.26
N SER A 452 -41.62 -12.38 -38.04
CA SER A 452 -41.46 -12.39 -39.51
C SER A 452 -41.04 -11.08 -40.21
N GLY A 453 -40.36 -11.10 -41.35
CA GLY A 453 -39.74 -12.25 -42.04
C GLY A 453 -39.67 -12.08 -43.57
N GLY A 454 -38.52 -12.37 -44.18
CA GLY A 454 -38.34 -12.36 -45.64
C GLY A 454 -37.05 -11.68 -46.09
N GLY A 455 -36.44 -12.17 -47.16
CA GLY A 455 -35.26 -11.57 -47.76
C GLY A 455 -35.05 -12.05 -49.20
N MET A 456 -34.49 -11.18 -50.04
CA MET A 456 -33.95 -11.43 -51.39
C MET A 456 -32.96 -10.28 -51.66
N SER A 457 -31.71 -10.57 -52.02
CA SER A 457 -31.23 -10.82 -53.39
C SER A 457 -31.15 -9.56 -54.26
N GLY A 458 -29.92 -9.17 -54.62
CA GLY A 458 -29.61 -8.02 -55.47
C GLY A 458 -28.18 -7.53 -55.23
N SER A 459 -27.37 -7.41 -56.28
CA SER A 459 -25.96 -7.01 -56.19
C SER A 459 -25.71 -5.58 -56.66
N THR A 460 -24.50 -5.08 -56.36
CA THR A 460 -23.87 -3.92 -57.02
C THR A 460 -24.41 -2.54 -56.64
N ILE A 461 -23.71 -1.88 -55.71
CA ILE A 461 -23.06 -0.58 -55.95
C ILE A 461 -21.97 -0.40 -54.89
N ALA A 462 -20.78 0.01 -55.31
CA ALA A 462 -19.69 0.42 -54.42
C ALA A 462 -19.46 1.94 -54.54
N ILE A 463 -18.69 2.50 -53.61
CA ILE A 463 -18.22 3.90 -53.66
C ILE A 463 -19.33 4.97 -53.44
N ILE A 464 -20.05 4.87 -52.32
CA ILE A 464 -20.32 5.97 -51.36
C ILE A 464 -20.51 5.29 -49.98
N ALA A 465 -19.42 5.19 -49.20
CA ALA A 465 -19.45 4.50 -47.89
C ALA A 465 -18.49 5.09 -46.85
N GLY A 466 -17.40 5.76 -47.25
CA GLY A 466 -16.35 6.23 -46.34
C GLY A 466 -16.76 7.37 -45.39
N ALA A 467 -17.67 8.26 -45.79
CA ALA A 467 -18.01 9.45 -45.00
C ALA A 467 -19.03 9.18 -43.88
N VAL A 468 -20.10 8.42 -44.17
CA VAL A 468 -21.21 8.20 -43.23
C VAL A 468 -20.81 7.24 -42.11
N GLY A 469 -20.04 6.19 -42.42
CA GLY A 469 -19.54 5.24 -41.41
C GLY A 469 -18.63 5.91 -40.37
N GLY A 470 -17.80 6.86 -40.80
CA GLY A 470 -16.95 7.66 -39.90
C GLY A 470 -17.76 8.49 -38.91
N ALA A 471 -18.82 9.17 -39.38
CA ALA A 471 -19.70 9.95 -38.51
C ALA A 471 -20.40 9.06 -37.46
N VAL A 472 -20.96 7.91 -37.87
CA VAL A 472 -21.61 6.97 -36.94
C VAL A 472 -20.62 6.41 -35.92
N ALA A 473 -19.39 6.06 -36.33
CA ALA A 473 -18.34 5.62 -35.42
C ALA A 473 -17.96 6.70 -34.39
N VAL A 474 -17.81 7.96 -34.83
CA VAL A 474 -17.54 9.09 -33.92
C VAL A 474 -18.69 9.33 -32.94
N PHE A 475 -19.95 9.26 -33.36
CA PHE A 475 -21.09 9.38 -32.44
C PHE A 475 -21.21 8.20 -31.46
N LEU A 476 -20.87 6.97 -31.88
CA LEU A 476 -20.81 5.82 -30.98
C LEU A 476 -19.69 5.96 -29.95
N ILE A 477 -18.49 6.36 -30.36
CA ILE A 477 -17.36 6.63 -29.45
C ILE A 477 -17.72 7.75 -28.48
N ALA A 478 -18.22 8.89 -28.97
CA ALA A 478 -18.66 10.00 -28.13
C ALA A 478 -19.79 9.61 -27.17
N GLY A 479 -20.73 8.76 -27.60
CA GLY A 479 -21.78 8.21 -26.76
C GLY A 479 -21.25 7.29 -25.65
N VAL A 480 -20.28 6.43 -25.96
CA VAL A 480 -19.59 5.60 -24.96
C VAL A 480 -18.78 6.47 -23.98
N THR A 481 -17.98 7.42 -24.47
CA THR A 481 -17.22 8.35 -23.62
C THR A 481 -18.15 9.16 -22.71
N TRP A 482 -19.27 9.68 -23.23
CA TRP A 482 -20.27 10.39 -22.45
C TRP A 482 -20.95 9.48 -21.42
N CYS A 483 -21.25 8.23 -21.76
CA CYS A 483 -21.80 7.25 -20.82
C CYS A 483 -20.81 6.91 -19.69
N CYS A 484 -19.52 6.74 -20.01
CA CYS A 484 -18.45 6.53 -19.03
C CYS A 484 -18.25 7.75 -18.13
N VAL A 485 -18.23 8.97 -18.68
CA VAL A 485 -18.16 10.23 -17.90
C VAL A 485 -19.40 10.41 -17.03
N ARG A 486 -20.60 10.08 -17.53
CA ARG A 486 -21.85 10.10 -16.77
C ARG A 486 -21.85 9.07 -15.64
N ARG A 487 -21.35 7.84 -15.86
CA ARG A 487 -21.13 6.85 -14.80
C ARG A 487 -20.14 7.34 -13.75
N ARG A 488 -19.00 7.94 -14.17
CA ARG A 488 -18.03 8.57 -13.25
C ARG A 488 -18.63 9.73 -12.44
N ARG A 489 -19.59 10.48 -12.98
CA ARG A 489 -20.35 11.50 -12.23
C ARG A 489 -21.34 10.86 -11.25
N ALA A 490 -22.16 9.91 -11.70
CA ALA A 490 -23.11 9.21 -10.85
C ALA A 490 -22.43 8.47 -9.68
N ALA A 491 -21.23 7.92 -9.88
CA ALA A 491 -20.43 7.31 -8.82
C ALA A 491 -19.91 8.34 -7.78
N ARG A 492 -19.57 9.56 -8.20
CA ARG A 492 -19.21 10.68 -7.30
C ARG A 492 -20.42 11.22 -6.54
N GLU A 493 -21.60 11.22 -7.17
CA GLU A 493 -22.86 11.69 -6.59
C GLU A 493 -23.48 10.65 -5.63
N ALA A 494 -23.32 9.34 -5.90
CA ALA A 494 -23.80 8.26 -5.05
C ALA A 494 -23.00 8.11 -3.73
N GLY A 495 -21.75 8.58 -3.68
CA GLY A 495 -20.93 8.58 -2.46
C GLY A 495 -21.29 9.67 -1.44
N ALA A 496 -22.35 10.45 -1.66
CA ALA A 496 -22.62 11.70 -0.93
C ALA A 496 -23.94 11.76 -0.14
N GLY A 497 -24.67 10.65 0.09
CA GLY A 497 -25.90 10.70 0.89
C GLY A 497 -26.56 9.36 1.28
N GLY A 498 -27.15 9.34 2.48
CA GLY A 498 -27.80 8.16 3.11
C GLY A 498 -26.86 7.49 4.13
N VAL A 499 -26.99 7.59 5.45
CA VAL A 499 -28.14 7.65 6.38
C VAL A 499 -28.93 6.33 6.43
N HIS A 500 -28.63 5.52 7.45
CA HIS A 500 -29.30 4.25 7.75
C HIS A 500 -30.58 4.43 8.60
N PRO A 501 -31.60 3.56 8.41
CA PRO A 501 -32.54 3.16 9.44
C PRO A 501 -32.16 1.78 10.05
N THR A 502 -32.39 1.62 11.36
CA THR A 502 -32.11 0.39 12.12
C THR A 502 -33.23 -0.66 12.03
N ALA A 503 -32.88 -1.96 12.09
CA ALA A 503 -33.84 -3.05 12.30
C ALA A 503 -33.34 -4.11 13.31
N THR A 504 -34.25 -4.54 14.19
CA THR A 504 -34.03 -5.40 15.37
C THR A 504 -33.68 -6.87 15.08
N MET A 505 -32.92 -7.50 15.98
CA MET A 505 -32.78 -8.95 16.08
C MET A 505 -34.04 -9.65 16.63
N GLN A 506 -34.24 -10.91 16.26
CA GLN A 506 -34.94 -11.93 17.06
C GLN A 506 -34.14 -13.25 17.04
N ALA A 507 -34.24 -14.04 18.09
CA ALA A 507 -33.53 -15.31 18.25
C ALA A 507 -34.49 -16.41 18.77
N VAL A 508 -34.33 -17.65 18.29
CA VAL A 508 -35.15 -18.81 18.71
C VAL A 508 -34.29 -20.08 18.85
N HIS A 509 -34.68 -20.90 19.83
CA HIS A 509 -34.09 -22.15 20.35
C HIS A 509 -33.48 -23.19 19.39
N MET A 510 -32.55 -23.96 19.94
CA MET A 510 -32.22 -25.35 19.56
C MET A 510 -33.03 -26.39 20.35
N GLY A 511 -33.20 -27.60 19.77
CA GLY A 511 -33.65 -28.83 20.45
C GLY A 511 -33.22 -30.09 19.65
N PRO A 512 -33.02 -31.29 20.25
CA PRO A 512 -32.01 -32.23 19.72
C PRO A 512 -32.44 -33.70 19.46
N ALA A 513 -31.51 -34.41 18.78
CA ALA A 513 -31.21 -35.86 18.82
C ALA A 513 -32.08 -36.89 18.04
N GLY A 514 -31.42 -37.88 17.42
CA GLY A 514 -32.07 -39.11 16.93
C GLY A 514 -31.25 -40.06 16.01
N ALA A 515 -30.85 -41.22 16.55
CA ALA A 515 -30.55 -42.50 15.88
C ALA A 515 -29.27 -42.71 15.02
N HIS A 516 -28.84 -43.98 14.93
CA HIS A 516 -27.64 -44.47 14.23
C HIS A 516 -27.98 -45.24 12.95
N ALA A 517 -27.10 -45.20 11.95
CA ALA A 517 -26.93 -46.26 10.95
C ALA A 517 -25.47 -46.31 10.44
N SER A 518 -24.92 -47.51 10.22
CA SER A 518 -23.52 -47.71 9.81
C SER A 518 -23.43 -48.51 8.50
N ILE A 519 -22.89 -47.90 7.44
CA ILE A 519 -22.61 -48.57 6.15
C ILE A 519 -21.19 -48.19 5.67
N SER A 520 -20.48 -49.16 5.11
CA SER A 520 -19.08 -49.03 4.66
C SER A 520 -18.98 -48.65 3.18
N ILE A 521 -18.09 -47.71 2.83
CA ILE A 521 -17.71 -47.35 1.46
C ILE A 521 -16.18 -47.20 1.36
N ARG A 522 -15.64 -47.52 0.18
CA ARG A 522 -14.19 -47.61 -0.11
C ARG A 522 -13.50 -46.25 -0.23
N ASN A 523 -12.16 -46.27 -0.11
CA ASN A 523 -11.27 -45.12 -0.21
C ASN A 523 -11.38 -44.35 -1.54
N GLY A 524 -11.26 -43.01 -1.46
CA GLY A 524 -10.93 -42.11 -2.56
C GLY A 524 -9.97 -41.02 -2.05
N SER A 525 -8.84 -40.82 -2.72
CA SER A 525 -7.72 -40.02 -2.18
C SER A 525 -7.76 -38.55 -2.63
N LEU A 526 -8.43 -37.69 -1.84
CA LEU A 526 -8.43 -36.22 -2.01
C LEU A 526 -8.33 -35.43 -0.68
N LYS A 527 -8.07 -36.12 0.45
CA LYS A 527 -8.05 -35.49 1.79
C LYS A 527 -6.65 -35.17 2.34
N ALA A 528 -5.59 -35.81 1.83
CA ALA A 528 -4.24 -35.64 2.38
C ALA A 528 -3.71 -34.22 2.14
N ASP A 529 -3.81 -33.74 0.90
CA ASP A 529 -3.13 -32.53 0.44
C ASP A 529 -3.65 -31.26 1.14
N ARG A 530 -4.98 -31.14 1.33
CA ARG A 530 -5.58 -30.05 2.12
C ARG A 530 -5.13 -30.07 3.58
N ILE A 531 -4.94 -31.26 4.18
CA ILE A 531 -4.51 -31.38 5.57
C ILE A 531 -3.03 -30.99 5.69
N ALA A 532 -2.19 -31.33 4.70
CA ALA A 532 -0.81 -30.89 4.64
C ALA A 532 -0.70 -29.36 4.52
N GLU A 533 -1.43 -28.73 3.60
CA GLU A 533 -1.35 -27.27 3.35
C GLU A 533 -1.97 -26.42 4.49
N LEU A 534 -3.07 -26.87 5.10
CA LEU A 534 -3.58 -26.26 6.35
C LEU A 534 -2.66 -26.52 7.55
N THR A 535 -1.80 -27.54 7.51
CA THR A 535 -0.75 -27.74 8.53
C THR A 535 0.44 -26.82 8.25
N GLU A 536 0.81 -26.66 6.98
CA GLU A 536 1.90 -25.81 6.49
C GLU A 536 1.77 -24.36 6.96
N VAL A 537 0.71 -23.65 6.54
CA VAL A 537 0.51 -22.22 6.88
C VAL A 537 0.45 -22.01 8.40
N VAL A 538 -0.08 -22.98 9.13
CA VAL A 538 -0.26 -22.95 10.58
C VAL A 538 1.04 -23.23 11.35
N GLU A 539 1.90 -24.11 10.84
CA GLU A 539 3.20 -24.43 11.45
C GLU A 539 4.36 -23.57 10.91
N GLN A 540 4.16 -22.82 9.82
CA GLN A 540 5.10 -21.83 9.28
C GLN A 540 4.97 -20.43 9.88
N THR A 541 3.78 -20.04 10.36
CA THR A 541 3.51 -18.68 10.89
C THR A 541 3.76 -18.53 12.40
N GLY A 542 3.89 -19.63 13.14
CA GLY A 542 4.06 -19.64 14.60
C GLY A 542 2.85 -19.10 15.40
N SER A 543 1.75 -18.73 14.74
CA SER A 543 0.67 -17.96 15.35
C SER A 543 -0.15 -18.80 16.36
N PRO A 544 -0.31 -18.35 17.62
CA PRO A 544 -1.15 -19.04 18.60
C PRO A 544 -2.65 -19.01 18.26
N TYR A 545 -3.09 -18.20 17.29
CA TYR A 545 -4.46 -18.23 16.76
C TYR A 545 -4.78 -19.54 16.05
N SER A 546 -3.88 -19.99 15.17
CA SER A 546 -4.10 -21.13 14.29
C SER A 546 -3.85 -22.47 14.98
N ALA A 547 -2.83 -22.56 15.84
CA ALA A 547 -2.52 -23.79 16.58
C ALA A 547 -3.65 -24.25 17.52
N ARG A 548 -4.37 -23.31 18.16
CA ARG A 548 -5.36 -23.65 19.21
C ARG A 548 -6.70 -24.19 18.69
N ARG A 549 -7.09 -23.92 17.44
CA ARG A 549 -8.42 -24.31 16.93
C ARG A 549 -8.52 -25.75 16.40
N ARG A 550 -7.42 -26.51 16.34
CA ARG A 550 -7.39 -27.95 15.98
C ARG A 550 -8.40 -28.81 16.77
N MET A 551 -8.85 -28.37 17.95
CA MET A 551 -9.81 -29.11 18.80
C MET A 551 -11.30 -28.91 18.48
N ARG A 552 -11.73 -27.93 17.67
CA ARG A 552 -13.17 -27.65 17.47
C ARG A 552 -13.76 -28.04 16.11
N THR A 553 -13.01 -27.88 15.01
CA THR A 553 -13.52 -28.14 13.65
C THR A 553 -13.15 -29.51 13.08
N ALA A 554 -12.23 -30.25 13.74
CA ALA A 554 -11.76 -31.56 13.26
C ALA A 554 -12.81 -32.70 13.33
N PHE A 555 -13.95 -32.50 14.01
CA PHE A 555 -14.91 -33.57 14.32
C PHE A 555 -16.40 -33.22 14.09
N GLN A 556 -16.73 -32.14 13.37
CA GLN A 556 -18.12 -31.86 12.96
C GLN A 556 -18.26 -31.96 11.44
N SER A 557 -18.66 -33.15 10.97
CA SER A 557 -19.08 -33.39 9.59
C SER A 557 -20.59 -33.30 9.47
N GLU A 558 -21.12 -32.09 9.24
CA GLU A 558 -22.53 -31.90 8.89
C GLU A 558 -22.68 -31.45 7.44
N SER A 559 -23.26 -32.34 6.62
CA SER A 559 -23.71 -32.03 5.26
C SER A 559 -25.22 -32.15 5.21
N PRO A 560 -25.92 -31.09 4.78
CA PRO A 560 -27.15 -31.27 4.05
C PRO A 560 -27.17 -30.42 2.78
N HIS A 561 -27.41 -31.07 1.64
CA HIS A 561 -28.50 -30.69 0.73
C HIS A 561 -28.82 -31.88 -0.17
N LYS A 562 -30.10 -32.24 -0.25
CA LYS A 562 -30.60 -33.12 -1.32
C LYS A 562 -30.79 -32.30 -2.59
N ALA A 563 -30.63 -32.94 -3.73
CA ALA A 563 -31.34 -32.55 -4.95
C ALA A 563 -32.50 -33.53 -5.13
N ASP A 564 -33.70 -33.02 -5.39
CA ASP A 564 -34.87 -33.84 -5.67
C ASP A 564 -34.91 -34.26 -7.13
N ALA A 565 -35.46 -35.45 -7.40
CA ALA A 565 -35.66 -35.97 -8.76
C ALA A 565 -36.82 -36.98 -8.81
N ILE A 566 -38.04 -36.45 -8.94
CA ILE A 566 -39.04 -36.92 -9.90
C ILE A 566 -39.40 -35.69 -10.74
#